data_AF-W4B940-F1
#
_entry.id   AF-W4B940-F1
#
_cell.length_a   1.000
_cell.length_b   1.000
_cell.length_c   1.000
_cell.angle_alpha   90.00
_cell.angle_beta   90.00
_cell.angle_gamma   90.00
#
_symmetry.space_group_name_H-M   'P 1'
#
loop_
_entity.id
_entity.type
_entity.pdbx_description
1 polymer ?
#
loop_
_entity_poly.entity_id
_entity_poly.type
_entity_poly.pdbx_seq_one_letter_code
_entity_poly.pdbx_strand_id
1 'polypeptide(L)' 'MGNIQETRDRINRLKDEWEREVAGLPGEALLSMERTRWPFEDRPFHELLAWLNIELMKNAAEIGYCRFLYAVSKK' A
#
# COMPACT_ATOMS: atom_id res chain seq x y z
N MET A 1 6.59 21.63 -7.55
CA MET A 1 6.96 21.09 -6.22
C MET A 1 5.73 20.43 -5.63
N GLY A 2 5.86 19.22 -5.10
CA GLY A 2 4.72 18.52 -4.47
C GLY A 2 4.37 19.14 -3.11
N ASN A 3 3.09 19.32 -2.83
CA ASN A 3 2.58 19.84 -1.56
C ASN A 3 2.33 18.68 -0.58
N ILE A 4 2.83 18.81 0.66
CA ILE A 4 2.68 17.79 1.71
C ILE A 4 1.21 17.56 2.06
N GLN A 5 0.41 18.62 2.09
CA GLN A 5 -1.02 18.51 2.43
C GLN A 5 -1.76 17.74 1.33
N GLU A 6 -1.57 18.12 0.06
CA GLU A 6 -2.15 17.40 -1.08
C GLU A 6 -1.72 15.94 -1.13
N THR A 7 -0.46 15.66 -0.79
CA THR A 7 0.06 14.28 -0.74
C THR A 7 -0.64 13.47 0.35
N ARG A 8 -0.80 14.05 1.55
CA ARG A 8 -1.53 13.42 2.66
C ARG A 8 -2.98 13.14 2.29
N ASP A 9 -3.66 14.12 1.72
CA ASP A 9 -5.07 13.99 1.33
C ASP A 9 -5.25 12.94 0.24
N ARG A 10 -4.31 12.87 -0.71
CA ARG A 10 -4.30 11.81 -1.73
C ARG A 10 -4.10 10.42 -1.13
N ILE A 11 -3.17 10.25 -0.17
CA ILE A 11 -2.94 8.96 0.49
C ILE A 11 -4.20 8.51 1.25
N ASN A 12 -4.84 9.42 1.99
CA ASN A 12 -6.08 9.10 2.72
C ASN A 12 -7.20 8.67 1.78
N ARG A 13 -7.41 9.38 0.66
CA ARG A 13 -8.39 8.96 -0.35
C ARG A 13 -8.09 7.58 -0.94
N LEU A 14 -6.83 7.32 -1.29
CA LEU A 14 -6.43 6.02 -1.85
C LEU A 14 -6.64 4.88 -0.85
N LYS A 15 -6.40 5.11 0.45
CA LYS A 15 -6.72 4.15 1.52
C LYS A 15 -8.22 3.85 1.55
N ASP A 16 -9.06 4.89 1.56
CA ASP A 16 -10.51 4.70 1.67
C ASP A 16 -11.09 4.03 0.41
N GLU A 17 -10.55 4.36 -0.77
CA GLU A 17 -10.86 3.66 -2.02
C GLU A 17 -10.44 2.20 -1.94
N TRP A 18 -9.21 1.91 -1.53
CA TRP A 18 -8.71 0.54 -1.38
C TRP A 18 -9.58 -0.30 -0.45
N GLU A 19 -9.90 0.20 0.74
CA GLU A 19 -10.73 -0.51 1.72
C GLU A 19 -12.11 -0.84 1.13
N ARG A 20 -12.73 0.12 0.44
CA ARG A 20 -14.03 -0.08 -0.21
C ARG A 20 -13.96 -1.11 -1.33
N GLU A 21 -13.00 -0.98 -2.24
CA GLU A 21 -12.90 -1.88 -3.39
C GLU A 21 -12.56 -3.31 -2.94
N VAL A 22 -11.64 -3.48 -1.99
CA VAL A 22 -11.25 -4.80 -1.47
C VAL A 22 -12.39 -5.46 -0.70
N ALA A 23 -13.13 -4.71 0.13
CA ALA A 23 -14.29 -5.24 0.85
C ALA A 23 -15.43 -5.68 -0.08
N GLY A 24 -15.53 -5.08 -1.27
CA GLY A 24 -16.51 -5.43 -2.29
C GLY A 24 -16.11 -6.61 -3.18
N LEU A 25 -14.88 -7.13 -3.07
CA LEU A 25 -14.44 -8.26 -3.89
C LEU A 25 -15.11 -9.55 -3.45
N PRO A 26 -15.69 -10.31 -4.40
CA PRO A 26 -16.24 -11.62 -4.06
C PRO A 26 -15.11 -12.64 -3.86
N GLY A 27 -15.38 -13.70 -3.10
CA GLY A 27 -14.37 -14.69 -2.72
C GLY A 27 -13.70 -15.36 -3.92
N GLU A 28 -14.44 -15.63 -4.99
CA GLU A 28 -13.90 -16.19 -6.23
C GLU A 28 -12.91 -15.26 -6.93
N ALA A 29 -13.09 -13.94 -6.83
CA ALA A 29 -12.15 -12.98 -7.41
C ALA A 29 -10.80 -12.99 -6.66
N LEU A 30 -10.81 -13.28 -5.36
CA LEU A 30 -9.61 -13.41 -4.54
C LEU A 30 -8.80 -14.68 -4.88
N LEU A 31 -9.47 -15.72 -5.37
CA LEU A 31 -8.84 -17.00 -5.76
C LEU A 31 -8.42 -17.02 -7.23
N SER A 32 -8.98 -16.13 -8.06
CA SER A 32 -8.61 -15.99 -9.47
C SER A 32 -7.22 -15.38 -9.65
N MET A 33 -6.57 -15.74 -10.76
CA MET A 33 -5.28 -15.17 -11.19
C MET A 33 -5.44 -14.07 -12.24
N GLU A 34 -6.66 -13.84 -12.75
CA GLU A 34 -6.94 -12.95 -13.89
C GLU A 34 -6.46 -11.50 -13.69
N ARG A 35 -6.44 -11.05 -12.44
CA ARG A 35 -6.07 -9.69 -12.03
C ARG A 35 -4.62 -9.58 -11.52
N THR A 36 -3.91 -10.70 -11.43
CA THR A 36 -2.53 -10.76 -10.94
C THR A 36 -1.57 -10.68 -12.12
N ARG A 37 -0.86 -9.55 -12.25
CA ARG A 37 0.09 -9.31 -13.36
C ARG A 37 1.47 -8.90 -12.89
N TRP A 38 1.56 -7.77 -12.21
CA TRP A 38 2.79 -7.29 -11.59
C TRP A 38 2.52 -7.06 -10.10
N PRO A 39 3.45 -7.40 -9.20
CA PRO A 39 4.79 -7.96 -9.42
C PRO A 39 4.82 -9.49 -9.59
N PHE A 40 3.68 -10.17 -9.47
CA PHE A 40 3.57 -11.62 -9.62
C PHE A 40 2.83 -11.98 -10.89
N GLU A 41 3.28 -13.06 -11.52
CA GLU A 41 2.54 -13.77 -12.56
C GLU A 41 2.02 -15.10 -11.96
N ASP A 42 0.84 -15.54 -12.39
CA ASP A 42 0.24 -16.83 -12.02
C ASP A 42 0.05 -17.08 -10.51
N ARG A 43 -0.26 -16.03 -9.75
CA ARG A 43 -0.64 -16.13 -8.31
C ARG A 43 -2.09 -15.72 -8.07
N PRO A 44 -2.81 -16.37 -7.14
CA PRO A 44 -4.14 -15.92 -6.74
C PRO A 44 -4.12 -14.46 -6.29
N PHE A 45 -5.19 -13.73 -6.61
CA PHE A 45 -5.23 -12.28 -6.39
C PHE A 45 -5.06 -11.88 -4.92
N HIS A 46 -5.49 -12.71 -3.96
CA HIS A 46 -5.27 -12.44 -2.54
C HIS A 46 -3.79 -12.37 -2.14
N GLU A 47 -2.89 -13.12 -2.79
CA GLU A 47 -1.45 -13.03 -2.53
C GLU A 47 -0.91 -11.67 -2.95
N LEU A 48 -1.38 -11.13 -4.08
CA LEU A 48 -1.04 -9.79 -4.54
C LEU A 48 -1.53 -8.70 -3.56
N LEU A 49 -2.78 -8.81 -3.09
CA LEU A 49 -3.34 -7.87 -2.11
C LEU A 49 -2.55 -7.91 -0.78
N ALA A 50 -2.20 -9.10 -0.31
CA ALA A 50 -1.41 -9.28 0.90
C ALA A 50 0.00 -8.69 0.75
N TRP A 51 0.65 -8.91 -0.40
CA TRP A 51 1.94 -8.31 -0.70
C TRP A 51 1.87 -6.79 -0.71
N LEU A 52 0.86 -6.19 -1.35
CA LEU A 52 0.73 -4.73 -1.39
C LEU A 52 0.61 -4.13 0.01
N ASN A 53 -0.12 -4.78 0.92
CA ASN A 53 -0.21 -4.35 2.32
C ASN A 53 1.17 -4.36 3.01
N ILE A 54 2.00 -5.38 2.77
CA ILE A 54 3.36 -5.45 3.32
C ILE A 54 4.23 -4.31 2.76
N GLU A 55 4.17 -4.04 1.47
CA GLU A 55 4.93 -2.96 0.84
C GLU A 55 4.54 -1.57 1.39
N LEU A 56 3.25 -1.36 1.67
CA LEU A 56 2.79 -0.14 2.33
C LEU A 56 3.34 0.00 3.75
N MET A 57 3.36 -1.10 4.53
CA MET A 57 3.95 -1.09 5.87
C MET A 57 5.46 -0.83 5.83
N LYS A 58 6.16 -1.40 4.84
CA LYS A 58 7.59 -1.15 4.63
C LYS A 58 7.87 0.33 4.38
N ASN A 59 7.12 0.96 3.47
CA ASN A 59 7.24 2.40 3.19
C ASN A 59 6.99 3.25 4.44
N ALA A 60 5.97 2.90 5.25
CA ALA A 60 5.68 3.61 6.50
C ALA A 60 6.84 3.48 7.51
N ALA A 61 7.41 2.28 7.64
CA ALA A 61 8.56 2.02 8.51
C ALA A 61 9.80 2.81 8.07
N GLU A 62 10.10 2.87 6.77
CA GLU A 62 11.21 3.64 6.21
C GLU A 62 11.06 5.15 6.49
N ILE A 63 9.85 5.71 6.31
CA ILE A 63 9.58 7.12 6.67
C ILE A 63 9.81 7.36 8.15
N GLY A 64 9.32 6.47 9.01
CA GLY A 64 9.51 6.54 10.47
C GLY A 64 11.00 6.49 10.84
N TYR A 65 11.76 5.59 10.22
CA TYR A 65 13.18 5.44 10.44
C TYR A 65 13.97 6.68 10.00
N CYS A 66 13.68 7.25 8.83
CA CYS A 66 14.27 8.51 8.37
C CYS A 66 14.00 9.65 9.35
N ARG A 67 12.77 9.76 9.89
CA ARG A 67 12.43 10.77 10.91
C ARG A 67 13.20 10.56 12.20
N PHE A 68 13.36 9.31 12.64
CA PHE A 68 14.16 8.97 13.81
C PHE A 68 15.62 9.39 13.61
N LEU A 69 16.25 8.99 12.49
CA LEU A 69 17.63 9.35 12.16
C LEU A 69 17.83 10.87 12.10
N TYR A 70 16.89 11.59 11.51
CA TYR A 70 16.94 13.06 11.49
C TYR A 70 16.86 13.68 12.88
N ALA A 71 15.99 13.17 13.75
CA ALA A 71 15.84 13.66 15.11
C ALA A 71 17.10 13.41 15.97
N VAL A 72 17.75 12.25 15.82
CA VAL A 72 18.95 11.91 16.60
C VAL A 72 20.26 12.50 16.02
N SER A 73 20.27 12.87 14.73
CA SER A 73 21.44 13.49 14.08
C SER A 73 21.53 15.00 14.26
N LYS A 74 20.40 15.66 14.56
CA LYS A 74 20.41 17.06 15.02
C LYS A 74 20.92 17.13 16.45
N LYS A 75 22.19 17.52 16.62
CA LYS A 75 22.74 18.03 17.88
C LYS A 75 22.14 19.38 18.22
#